data_AF-A0A6G6SJJ0-F1
#
_entry.id   AF-A0A6G6SJJ0-F1
#
_cell.length_a   1.000
_cell.length_b   1.000
_cell.length_c   1.000
_cell.angle_alpha   90.00
_cell.angle_beta   90.00
_cell.angle_gamma   90.00
#
_symmetry.space_group_name_H-M   'P 1'
#
loop_
_entity.id
_entity.type
_entity.pdbx_description
1 polymer ?
#
loop_
_entity_poly.entity_id
_entity_poly.type
_entity_poly.pdbx_seq_one_letter_code
_entity_poly.pdbx_strand_id
1 'polypeptide(L)'
;MIVSILLFLMTLLSGCTTIQKEYVPVEHIAIPAHITADCLLPYIPEQMTWGESLMLNISLLSVIEQCNSDKKAIREIEQQRQVMK
;
A
#
# COMPACT_ATOMS: atom_id res chain seq x y z
N MET A 1 -1.17 -44.76 44.36
CA MET A 1 -0.23 -43.60 44.31
C MET A 1 0.13 -43.21 42.88
N ILE A 2 0.71 -44.11 42.07
CA ILE A 2 1.16 -43.80 40.70
C ILE A 2 0.00 -43.39 39.76
N VAL A 3 -1.16 -44.04 39.85
CA VAL A 3 -2.33 -43.73 39.01
C VAL A 3 -2.88 -42.33 39.29
N SER A 4 -2.97 -41.92 40.56
CA SER A 4 -3.43 -40.57 40.93
C SER A 4 -2.47 -39.49 40.46
N ILE A 5 -1.16 -39.77 40.48
CA ILE A 5 -0.12 -38.84 40.00
C ILE A 5 -0.21 -38.68 38.48
N LEU A 6 -0.39 -39.78 37.74
CA LEU A 6 -0.59 -39.76 36.28
C LEU A 6 -1.86 -38.99 35.89
N LEU A 7 -2.96 -39.21 36.60
CA LEU A 7 -4.23 -38.52 36.32
C LEU A 7 -4.09 -37.01 36.54
N PHE A 8 -3.43 -36.60 37.62
CA PHE A 8 -3.17 -35.20 37.94
C PHE A 8 -2.24 -34.53 36.91
N LEU A 9 -1.22 -35.26 36.44
CA LEU A 9 -0.30 -34.76 35.42
C LEU A 9 -1.01 -34.52 34.08
N MET A 10 -1.91 -35.42 33.67
CA MET A 10 -2.68 -35.26 32.42
C MET A 10 -3.62 -34.05 32.45
N THR A 11 -4.23 -33.76 33.60
CA THR A 11 -5.10 -32.56 33.75
C THR A 11 -4.32 -31.25 33.73
N LEU A 12 -3.04 -31.25 34.12
CA LEU A 12 -2.18 -30.07 34.07
C LEU A 12 -1.68 -29.77 32.65
N LEU A 13 -1.49 -30.79 31.81
CA LEU A 13 -1.02 -30.61 30.43
C LEU A 13 -2.07 -30.04 29.46
N SER A 14 -3.37 -30.12 29.78
CA SER A 14 -4.44 -29.60 28.90
C SER A 14 -4.68 -28.09 29.03
N GLY A 15 -4.16 -27.45 30.09
CA GLY A 15 -4.44 -26.05 30.43
C GLY A 15 -3.79 -24.99 29.52
N CYS A 16 -2.78 -25.34 28.73
CA CYS A 16 -2.02 -24.38 27.91
C CYS A 16 -2.32 -24.45 26.41
N THR A 17 -3.52 -24.93 26.03
CA THR A 17 -3.85 -25.22 24.62
C THR A 17 -4.70 -24.15 23.94
N THR A 18 -5.37 -23.28 24.71
CA THR A 18 -6.25 -22.23 24.17
C THR A 18 -5.59 -20.87 24.21
N ILE A 19 -4.85 -20.55 23.14
CA ILE A 19 -4.48 -19.17 22.82
C ILE A 19 -5.69 -18.54 22.11
N GLN A 20 -6.35 -17.58 22.76
CA GLN A 20 -7.34 -16.70 22.13
C GLN A 20 -6.64 -15.87 21.06
N LYS A 21 -7.01 -16.03 19.79
CA LYS A 21 -6.53 -15.16 18.71
C LYS A 21 -7.40 -13.90 18.70
N GLU A 22 -6.88 -12.81 19.24
CA GLU A 22 -7.49 -11.50 19.06
C GLU A 22 -7.10 -10.95 17.68
N TYR A 23 -8.10 -10.78 16.82
CA TYR A 23 -7.89 -10.14 15.51
C TYR A 23 -7.88 -8.63 15.71
N VAL A 24 -6.70 -8.03 15.68
CA VAL A 24 -6.55 -6.58 15.66
C VAL A 24 -6.69 -6.11 14.21
N PRO A 25 -7.47 -5.06 13.91
CA PRO A 25 -7.50 -4.48 12.58
C PRO A 25 -6.09 -4.00 12.21
N VAL A 26 -5.60 -4.45 11.06
CA VAL A 26 -4.34 -3.96 10.51
C VAL A 26 -4.56 -2.53 10.03
N GLU A 27 -3.76 -1.58 10.53
CA GLU A 27 -3.76 -0.22 9.97
C GLU A 27 -3.23 -0.29 8.53
N HIS A 28 -4.12 -0.03 7.58
CA HIS A 28 -3.73 0.13 6.18
C HIS A 28 -3.08 1.50 6.01
N ILE A 29 -1.79 1.54 5.63
CA ILE A 29 -1.11 2.78 5.21
C ILE A 29 -1.95 3.38 4.08
N ALA A 30 -2.65 4.49 4.33
CA ALA A 30 -3.51 5.12 3.33
C ALA A 30 -2.66 5.68 2.18
N ILE A 31 -3.14 5.53 0.94
CA ILE A 31 -2.53 6.18 -0.21
C ILE A 31 -2.96 7.66 -0.18
N PRO A 32 -2.02 8.62 -0.23
CA PRO A 32 -2.36 10.03 -0.30
C PRO A 32 -3.25 10.34 -1.52
N ALA A 33 -4.32 11.10 -1.35
CA ALA A 33 -5.28 11.38 -2.43
C ALA A 33 -4.64 12.10 -3.65
N HIS A 34 -3.59 12.89 -3.43
CA HIS A 34 -2.94 13.66 -4.50
C HIS A 34 -2.22 12.77 -5.52
N ILE A 35 -1.61 11.65 -5.11
CA ILE A 35 -0.91 10.73 -6.03
C ILE A 35 -1.87 9.79 -6.77
N THR A 36 -3.14 9.76 -6.36
CA THR A 36 -4.21 9.04 -7.07
C THR A 36 -5.05 9.94 -7.97
N ALA A 37 -4.74 11.24 -8.02
CA ALA A 37 -5.45 12.17 -8.88
C ALA A 37 -5.16 11.88 -10.37
N ASP A 38 -6.06 12.31 -11.24
CA ASP A 38 -5.86 12.17 -12.68
C ASP A 38 -4.68 12.99 -13.18
N CYS A 39 -3.99 12.48 -14.20
CA CYS A 39 -2.97 13.22 -14.92
C CYS A 39 -3.64 14.34 -15.74
N LEU A 40 -3.63 15.55 -15.20
CA LEU A 40 -4.25 16.70 -15.84
C LEU A 40 -3.41 17.12 -17.07
N LEU A 41 -4.05 17.10 -18.23
CA LEU A 41 -3.44 17.60 -19.45
C LEU A 41 -3.33 19.13 -19.38
N PRO A 42 -2.21 19.71 -19.85
CA PRO A 42 -2.15 21.14 -20.09
C PRO A 42 -3.11 21.51 -21.23
N TYR A 43 -3.47 22.79 -21.31
CA TYR A 43 -4.25 23.29 -22.43
C TYR A 43 -3.52 23.07 -23.75
N ILE A 44 -4.21 22.49 -24.73
CA ILE A 44 -3.70 22.25 -26.08
C ILE A 44 -4.45 23.22 -27.03
N PRO A 45 -3.78 24.23 -27.59
CA PRO A 45 -4.41 25.14 -28.54
C PRO A 45 -4.66 24.45 -29.88
N GLU A 46 -5.74 24.84 -30.56
CA GLU A 46 -6.08 24.36 -31.92
C GLU A 46 -5.04 24.81 -32.96
N GLN A 47 -4.40 25.95 -32.73
CA GLN A 47 -3.38 26.55 -33.59
C GLN A 47 -2.22 27.06 -32.73
N MET A 48 -1.00 26.76 -33.16
CA MET A 48 0.23 27.15 -32.47
C MET A 48 1.37 27.31 -33.48
N THR A 49 2.29 28.23 -33.16
CA THR A 49 3.58 28.31 -33.83
C THR A 49 4.45 27.09 -33.48
N TRP A 50 5.49 26.85 -34.26
CA TRP A 50 6.43 25.77 -33.98
C TRP A 50 7.11 25.92 -32.61
N GLY A 51 7.45 27.15 -32.20
CA GLY A 51 8.03 27.43 -30.89
C GLY A 51 7.08 27.13 -29.73
N GLU A 52 5.80 27.48 -29.88
CA GLU A 52 4.77 27.14 -28.88
C GLU A 52 4.54 25.62 -28.80
N SER A 53 4.63 24.90 -29.92
CA SER A 53 4.57 23.43 -29.91
C SER A 53 5.71 22.81 -29.11
N LEU A 54 6.93 23.35 -29.24
CA LEU A 54 8.06 22.89 -28.44
C LEU A 54 7.81 23.12 -26.95
N MET A 55 7.32 24.30 -26.57
CA MET A 55 6.97 24.60 -25.18
C MET A 55 5.87 23.68 -24.63
N LEU A 56 4.84 23.41 -25.44
CA LEU A 56 3.77 22.47 -25.08
C LEU A 56 4.32 21.05 -24.85
N ASN A 57 5.24 20.57 -25.70
CA ASN A 57 5.88 19.27 -25.52
C ASN A 57 6.66 19.19 -24.20
N ILE A 58 7.37 20.25 -23.83
CA ILE A 58 8.07 20.33 -22.54
C ILE A 58 7.06 20.23 -21.38
N SER A 59 5.96 20.98 -21.44
CA SER A 59 4.91 20.91 -20.41
C SER A 59 4.28 19.51 -20.32
N LEU A 60 3.99 18.87 -21.46
CA LEU A 60 3.47 17.50 -21.50
C LEU A 60 4.44 16.49 -20.89
N LEU A 61 5.74 16.60 -21.20
CA LEU A 61 6.76 15.73 -20.62
C LEU A 61 6.85 15.89 -19.10
N SER A 62 6.72 17.12 -18.57
CA SER A 62 6.69 17.36 -17.14
C SER A 62 5.48 16.73 -16.45
N VAL A 63 4.30 16.78 -17.06
CA VAL A 63 3.10 16.08 -16.56
C VAL A 63 3.32 14.56 -16.52
N ILE A 64 3.92 14.00 -17.59
CA ILE A 64 4.24 12.56 -17.64
C ILE A 64 5.24 12.17 -16.57
N GLU A 65 6.28 12.98 -16.35
CA GLU A 65 7.29 12.78 -15.31
C GLU A 65 6.64 12.72 -13.92
N GLN A 66 5.82 13.71 -13.58
CA GLN A 66 5.12 13.75 -12.30
C GLN A 66 4.22 12.52 -12.11
N CYS A 67 3.39 12.19 -13.10
CA CYS A 67 2.51 11.03 -13.04
C CYS A 67 3.26 9.71 -12.91
N ASN A 68 4.44 9.58 -13.53
CA ASN A 68 5.27 8.40 -13.37
C ASN A 68 5.87 8.31 -11.97
N SER A 69 6.23 9.44 -11.37
CA SER A 69 6.66 9.52 -9.96
C SER A 69 5.54 9.09 -9.02
N ASP A 70 4.32 9.60 -9.22
CA ASP A 70 3.15 9.26 -8.40
C ASP A 70 2.84 7.75 -8.49
N LYS A 71 2.87 7.17 -9.71
CA LYS A 71 2.72 5.72 -9.91
C LYS A 71 3.80 4.92 -9.20
N LYS A 72 5.04 5.41 -9.18
CA LYS A 72 6.14 4.75 -8.45
C LYS A 72 5.88 4.77 -6.95
N ALA A 73 5.48 5.91 -6.39
CA ALA A 73 5.13 6.04 -4.98
C ALA A 73 3.98 5.09 -4.58
N ILE A 74 2.94 4.96 -5.42
CA ILE A 74 1.86 3.99 -5.20
C ILE A 74 2.41 2.56 -5.14
N ARG A 75 3.28 2.17 -6.08
CA ARG A 75 3.88 0.82 -6.09
C ARG A 75 4.70 0.55 -4.84
N GLU A 76 5.45 1.53 -4.34
CA GLU A 76 6.23 1.40 -3.11
C GLU A 76 5.33 1.21 -1.88
N ILE A 77 4.24 1.96 -1.77
CA ILE A 77 3.25 1.79 -0.70
C ILE A 77 2.60 0.41 -0.77
N GLU A 78 2.22 -0.05 -1.97
CA GLU A 78 1.64 -1.39 -2.16
C GLU A 78 2.62 -2.51 -1.82
N GLN A 79 3.91 -2.34 -2.14
CA GLN A 79 4.96 -3.28 -1.72
C GLN A 79 5.09 -3.35 -0.20
N GLN A 80 5.06 -2.21 0.49
CA GLN A 80 5.07 -2.17 1.96
C GLN A 80 3.85 -2.90 2.54
N ARG A 81 2.66 -2.69 1.98
CA ARG A 81 1.44 -3.41 2.37
C ARG A 81 1.56 -4.92 2.18
N GLN A 82 2.28 -5.40 1.18
CA GLN A 82 2.50 -6.84 0.97
C GLN A 82 3.45 -7.45 2.00
N VAL A 83 4.46 -6.69 2.46
CA VAL A 83 5.42 -7.15 3.48
C VAL A 83 4.83 -7.11 4.89
N MET A 84 3.90 -6.19 5.16
CA MET A 84 3.22 -6.06 6.47
C MET A 84 2.03 -7.00 6.65
N LYS A 85 1.62 -7.75 5.61
CA LYS A 85 0.62 -8.82 5.73
C LYS A 85 1.21 -10.03 6.44
#